data_AF-A0A1K2I546-F1
#
_entry.id   AF-A0A1K2I546-F1
#
_cell.length_a   1.000
_cell.length_b   1.000
_cell.length_c   1.000
_cell.angle_alpha   90.00
_cell.angle_beta   90.00
_cell.angle_gamma   90.00
#
_symmetry.space_group_name_H-M   'P 1'
#
loop_
_entity.id
_entity.type
_entity.pdbx_description
1 polymer ?
#
loop_
_entity_poly.entity_id
_entity_poly.type
_entity_poly.pdbx_seq_one_letter_code
_entity_poly.pdbx_strand_id
1 'polypeptide(L)'
;MISLIGTDLDGTLFNDHSQISLANQQALRQASAQGIQLAICSGRTLPTVAALFEQTLKVPGYRVCLNGAVIYDPQNQLLQKTALPPQQLLVAFQLAKRWRVRLCICGLEKIWVYQPDLLSGKAAAIKAPRLTLHSEAQLKTLIEQGNKFYKFTFNLIHFNFTGIRQAVKAAGQLPLHFVRSGRYFYEATAPGVHKSAALALIAAHANLEVCQMVLKDSFYPLEISSCGRSFLLFY
;
A
#
# COMPACT_ATOMS: atom_id res chain seq x y z
N MET A 1 19.81 19.27 5.27
CA MET A 1 20.52 18.00 5.59
C MET A 1 19.48 16.89 5.51
N ILE A 2 19.79 15.73 4.93
CA ILE A 2 18.80 14.65 4.82
C ILE A 2 18.39 14.19 6.22
N SER A 3 17.10 14.28 6.53
CA SER A 3 16.57 13.96 7.88
C SER A 3 15.50 12.86 7.87
N LEU A 4 14.95 12.53 6.69
CA LEU A 4 14.02 11.44 6.46
C LEU A 4 14.36 10.71 5.15
N ILE A 5 14.39 9.37 5.20
CA ILE A 5 14.48 8.47 4.05
C ILE A 5 13.15 7.73 3.90
N GLY A 6 12.42 8.03 2.82
CA GLY A 6 11.24 7.26 2.42
C GLY A 6 11.57 6.28 1.29
N THR A 7 11.23 5.00 1.45
CA THR A 7 11.45 3.96 0.41
C THR A 7 10.19 3.14 0.15
N ASP A 8 9.96 2.79 -1.11
CA ASP A 8 8.99 1.75 -1.46
C ASP A 8 9.55 0.36 -1.13
N LEU A 9 8.67 -0.63 -1.08
CA LEU A 9 8.98 -2.01 -0.74
C LEU A 9 9.04 -2.89 -2.00
N ASP A 10 7.89 -3.14 -2.63
CA ASP A 10 7.76 -4.06 -3.75
C ASP A 10 8.43 -3.48 -5.00
N GLY A 11 9.38 -4.20 -5.60
CA GLY A 11 10.15 -3.75 -6.76
C GLY A 11 11.19 -2.65 -6.47
N THR A 12 11.41 -2.34 -5.20
CA THR A 12 12.41 -1.37 -4.72
C THR A 12 13.28 -2.05 -3.66
N LEU A 13 12.90 -1.98 -2.38
CA LEU A 13 13.69 -2.52 -1.27
C LEU A 13 13.70 -4.05 -1.21
N PHE A 14 12.65 -4.70 -1.72
CA PHE A 14 12.62 -6.15 -1.87
C PHE A 14 13.28 -6.60 -3.17
N ASN A 15 14.10 -7.63 -3.04
CA ASN A 15 14.58 -8.43 -4.16
C ASN A 15 13.49 -9.39 -4.70
N ASP A 16 13.84 -10.16 -5.73
CA ASP A 16 12.96 -11.14 -6.37
C ASP A 16 12.48 -12.26 -5.43
N HIS A 17 13.14 -12.44 -4.28
CA HIS A 17 12.76 -13.38 -3.21
C HIS A 17 11.88 -12.74 -2.13
N SER A 18 11.40 -11.51 -2.33
CA SER A 18 10.64 -10.74 -1.34
C SER A 18 11.38 -10.56 -0.01
N GLN A 19 12.70 -10.37 -0.10
CA GLN A 19 13.59 -10.16 1.04
C GLN A 19 14.36 -8.85 0.88
N ILE A 20 14.73 -8.23 2.01
CA ILE A 20 15.65 -7.09 2.02
C ILE A 20 17.07 -7.66 2.11
N SER A 21 17.95 -7.31 1.17
CA SER A 21 19.35 -7.76 1.18
C SER A 21 20.09 -7.30 2.45
N LEU A 22 21.09 -8.06 2.90
CA LEU A 22 21.87 -7.71 4.10
C LEU A 22 22.54 -6.33 3.96
N ALA A 23 23.02 -5.99 2.76
CA ALA A 23 23.59 -4.68 2.46
C ALA A 23 22.57 -3.55 2.69
N ASN A 24 21.35 -3.68 2.15
CA ASN A 24 20.30 -2.67 2.36
C ASN A 24 19.86 -2.59 3.83
N GLN A 25 19.78 -3.71 4.53
CA GLN A 25 19.50 -3.71 5.98
C GLN A 25 20.59 -2.95 6.76
N GLN A 26 21.87 -3.21 6.46
CA GLN A 26 22.99 -2.55 7.13
C GLN A 26 22.98 -1.05 6.87
N ALA A 27 22.75 -0.62 5.64
CA ALA A 27 22.76 0.80 5.32
C ALA A 27 21.57 1.56 5.92
N LEU A 28 20.37 0.96 5.94
CA LEU A 28 19.22 1.53 6.64
C LEU A 28 19.49 1.66 8.15
N ARG A 29 20.13 0.64 8.76
CA ARG A 29 20.54 0.71 10.17
C ARG A 29 21.58 1.80 10.42
N GLN A 30 22.57 1.95 9.54
CA GLN A 30 23.58 3.01 9.63
C GLN A 30 22.95 4.40 9.51
N ALA A 31 22.04 4.61 8.55
CA ALA A 31 21.31 5.87 8.41
C ALA A 31 20.50 6.18 9.68
N SER A 32 19.79 5.18 10.22
CA SER A 32 19.05 5.33 11.47
C SER A 32 19.96 5.67 12.67
N ALA A 33 21.14 5.05 12.77
CA ALA A 33 22.13 5.35 13.80
C ALA A 33 22.72 6.78 13.69
N GLN A 34 22.69 7.36 12.49
CA GLN A 34 23.07 8.76 12.24
C GLN A 34 21.92 9.75 12.50
N GLY A 35 20.79 9.30 13.03
CA GLY A 35 19.62 10.14 13.34
C GLY A 35 18.67 10.35 12.18
N ILE A 36 18.93 9.77 11.01
CA ILE A 36 18.04 9.86 9.85
C ILE A 36 16.80 8.99 10.10
N GLN A 37 15.63 9.60 10.02
CA GLN A 37 14.36 8.88 10.17
C GLN A 37 14.09 8.01 8.95
N LEU A 38 13.47 6.85 9.14
CA LEU A 38 13.12 5.92 8.06
C LEU A 38 11.60 5.84 7.88
N ALA A 39 11.13 5.74 6.64
CA ALA A 39 9.74 5.47 6.30
C ALA A 39 9.63 4.38 5.23
N ILE A 40 8.98 3.26 5.55
CA ILE A 40 8.62 2.25 4.54
C ILE A 40 7.22 2.57 4.02
N CYS A 41 7.12 2.83 2.72
CA CYS A 41 5.90 3.20 2.01
C CYS A 41 5.40 2.05 1.15
N SER A 42 4.36 1.36 1.59
CA SER A 42 3.90 0.13 0.94
C SER A 42 2.39 0.10 0.73
N GLY A 43 1.96 -0.61 -0.32
CA GLY A 43 0.56 -1.00 -0.50
C GLY A 43 0.10 -2.08 0.48
N ARG A 44 1.02 -2.68 1.26
CA ARG A 44 0.72 -3.76 2.19
C ARG A 44 0.07 -3.26 3.50
N THR A 45 -0.49 -4.19 4.25
CA THR A 45 -1.15 -3.94 5.54
C THR A 45 -0.14 -3.72 6.67
N LEU A 46 -0.60 -3.10 7.76
CA LEU A 46 0.23 -2.78 8.93
C LEU A 46 1.05 -3.97 9.46
N PRO A 47 0.49 -5.19 9.66
CA PRO A 47 1.27 -6.31 10.17
C PRO A 47 2.49 -6.66 9.29
N THR A 48 2.37 -6.45 7.98
CA THR A 48 3.48 -6.76 7.06
C THR A 48 4.59 -5.72 7.14
N VAL A 49 4.24 -4.43 7.24
CA VAL A 49 5.22 -3.34 7.32
C VAL A 49 5.85 -3.30 8.71
N ALA A 50 5.07 -3.52 9.78
CA ALA A 50 5.55 -3.57 11.16
C ALA A 50 6.63 -4.66 11.35
N ALA A 51 6.39 -5.87 10.82
CA ALA A 51 7.36 -6.96 10.88
C ALA A 51 8.73 -6.61 10.26
N LEU A 52 8.78 -5.71 9.26
CA LEU A 52 10.05 -5.28 8.67
C LEU A 52 10.88 -4.47 9.66
N PHE A 53 10.27 -3.55 10.41
CA PHE A 53 10.98 -2.78 11.41
C PHE A 53 11.33 -3.62 12.64
N GLU A 54 10.41 -4.46 13.11
CA GLU A 54 10.58 -5.23 14.35
C GLU A 54 11.52 -6.44 14.19
N GLN A 55 11.41 -7.17 13.06
CA GLN A 55 12.07 -8.46 12.89
C GLN A 55 13.26 -8.38 11.94
N THR A 56 13.17 -7.56 10.88
CA THR A 56 14.20 -7.48 9.84
C THR A 56 15.21 -6.36 10.12
N LEU A 57 14.77 -5.10 10.11
CA LEU A 57 15.64 -3.94 10.25
C LEU A 57 16.06 -3.70 11.70
N LYS A 58 15.21 -4.04 12.67
CA LYS A 58 15.44 -3.83 14.12
C LYS A 58 15.77 -2.38 14.47
N VAL A 59 15.07 -1.44 13.84
CA VAL A 59 15.18 0.00 14.06
C VAL A 59 13.78 0.63 14.03
N PRO A 60 13.56 1.77 14.71
CA PRO A 60 12.28 2.47 14.64
C PRO A 60 12.11 3.14 13.27
N GLY A 61 10.85 3.34 12.86
CA GLY A 61 10.55 4.06 11.62
C GLY A 61 9.06 4.18 11.34
N TYR A 62 8.72 5.08 10.42
CA TYR A 62 7.36 5.32 9.98
C TYR A 62 6.83 4.17 9.12
N ARG A 63 5.59 3.75 9.39
CA ARG A 63 4.90 2.69 8.65
C ARG A 63 3.80 3.32 7.82
N VAL A 64 4.09 3.58 6.55
CA VAL A 64 3.14 4.10 5.56
C VAL A 64 2.50 2.90 4.87
N CYS A 65 1.30 2.53 5.31
CA CYS A 65 0.59 1.32 4.92
C CYS A 65 -0.53 1.65 3.93
N LEU A 66 -0.98 0.64 3.17
CA LEU A 66 -2.12 0.74 2.25
C LEU A 66 -2.00 1.97 1.32
N ASN A 67 -0.81 2.18 0.74
CA ASN A 67 -0.45 3.30 -0.13
C ASN A 67 -0.58 4.68 0.54
N GLY A 68 -0.43 4.76 1.87
CA GLY A 68 -0.53 6.00 2.62
C GLY A 68 -1.90 6.26 3.26
N ALA A 69 -2.84 5.33 3.10
CA ALA A 69 -4.13 5.44 3.78
C ALA A 69 -4.04 5.28 5.30
N VAL A 70 -2.96 4.66 5.80
CA VAL A 70 -2.69 4.53 7.23
C VAL A 70 -1.21 4.78 7.51
N ILE A 71 -0.92 5.65 8.47
CA ILE A 71 0.44 6.06 8.83
C ILE A 71 0.62 5.91 10.33
N TYR A 72 1.67 5.20 10.74
CA TYR A 72 2.13 5.15 12.12
C TYR A 72 3.53 5.76 12.25
N ASP A 73 3.78 6.46 13.36
CA ASP A 73 5.08 7.06 13.71
C ASP A 73 6.09 6.02 14.22
N PRO A 74 7.37 6.32 14.43
CA PRO A 74 8.33 5.34 14.93
C PRO A 74 7.99 4.71 16.31
N GLN A 75 7.09 5.31 17.09
CA GLN A 75 6.64 4.92 18.44
C GLN A 75 5.33 4.12 18.45
N ASN A 76 4.88 3.63 17.28
CA ASN A 76 3.64 2.87 17.11
C ASN A 76 2.36 3.67 17.40
N GLN A 77 2.43 5.00 17.36
CA GLN A 77 1.25 5.86 17.42
C GLN A 77 0.68 6.12 16.03
N LEU A 78 -0.65 6.14 15.95
CA LEU A 78 -1.36 6.45 14.72
C LEU A 78 -1.24 7.95 14.42
N LEU A 79 -0.66 8.30 13.27
CA LEU A 79 -0.59 9.68 12.81
C LEU A 79 -1.78 10.05 11.93
N GLN A 80 -2.11 9.18 10.97
CA GLN A 80 -3.17 9.44 10.00
C GLN A 80 -3.85 8.13 9.61
N LYS A 81 -5.17 8.19 9.47
CA LYS A 81 -5.95 7.16 8.78
C LYS A 81 -7.02 7.83 7.92
N THR A 82 -7.08 7.47 6.65
CA THR A 82 -8.06 8.01 5.71
C THR A 82 -8.82 6.87 5.06
N ALA A 83 -10.08 6.69 5.48
CA ALA A 83 -10.93 5.64 4.94
C ALA A 83 -11.45 6.01 3.54
N LEU A 84 -11.68 4.98 2.72
CA LEU A 84 -12.45 5.10 1.49
C LEU A 84 -13.87 5.59 1.82
N PRO A 85 -14.42 6.53 1.05
CA PRO A 85 -15.79 6.94 1.26
C PRO A 85 -16.75 5.77 0.92
N PRO A 86 -17.74 5.46 1.79
CA PRO A 86 -18.56 4.26 1.68
C PRO A 86 -19.29 4.09 0.35
N GLN A 87 -19.78 5.18 -0.21
CA GLN A 87 -20.53 5.17 -1.48
C GLN A 87 -19.66 4.65 -2.63
N GLN A 88 -18.41 5.12 -2.73
CA GLN A 88 -17.48 4.72 -3.77
C GLN A 88 -17.09 3.25 -3.62
N LEU A 89 -17.00 2.76 -2.38
CA LEU A 89 -16.74 1.34 -2.12
C LEU A 89 -17.91 0.44 -2.54
N LEU A 90 -19.15 0.88 -2.31
CA LEU A 90 -20.35 0.17 -2.79
C LEU A 90 -20.41 0.17 -4.33
N VAL A 91 -20.09 1.29 -4.97
CA VAL A 91 -20.00 1.35 -6.45
C VAL A 91 -18.88 0.42 -6.95
N ALA A 92 -17.72 0.38 -6.30
CA ALA A 92 -16.66 -0.55 -6.66
C ALA A 92 -17.11 -2.02 -6.57
N PHE A 93 -17.90 -2.39 -5.55
CA PHE A 93 -18.51 -3.72 -5.45
C PHE A 93 -19.48 -4.01 -6.61
N GLN A 94 -20.34 -3.05 -6.95
CA GLN A 94 -21.27 -3.18 -8.06
C GLN A 94 -20.54 -3.38 -9.40
N LEU A 95 -19.46 -2.62 -9.62
CA LEU A 95 -18.59 -2.77 -10.79
C LEU A 95 -17.92 -4.15 -10.80
N ALA A 96 -17.43 -4.62 -9.66
CA ALA A 96 -16.83 -5.95 -9.52
C ALA A 96 -17.80 -7.05 -9.96
N LYS A 97 -19.04 -6.98 -9.45
CA LYS A 97 -20.11 -7.93 -9.74
C LYS A 97 -20.54 -7.86 -11.20
N ARG A 98 -20.80 -6.66 -11.72
CA ARG A 98 -21.23 -6.42 -13.11
C ARG A 98 -20.23 -6.97 -14.12
N TRP A 99 -18.95 -6.71 -13.91
CA TRP A 99 -17.90 -7.07 -14.86
C TRP A 99 -17.20 -8.39 -14.54
N ARG A 100 -17.66 -9.09 -13.49
CA ARG A 100 -17.12 -10.38 -13.03
C ARG A 100 -15.59 -10.31 -12.82
N VAL A 101 -15.15 -9.37 -11.99
CA VAL A 101 -13.75 -9.24 -11.57
C VAL A 101 -13.61 -9.44 -10.06
N ARG A 102 -12.45 -9.93 -9.62
CA ARG A 102 -12.16 -10.06 -8.19
C ARG A 102 -11.97 -8.68 -7.58
N LEU A 103 -12.64 -8.44 -6.45
CA LEU A 103 -12.48 -7.26 -5.62
C LEU A 103 -11.93 -7.66 -4.25
N CYS A 104 -10.78 -7.12 -3.89
CA CYS A 104 -10.25 -7.21 -2.53
C CYS A 104 -10.44 -5.87 -1.82
N ILE A 105 -11.03 -5.86 -0.63
CA ILE A 105 -11.24 -4.66 0.19
C ILE A 105 -10.40 -4.81 1.46
N CYS A 106 -9.49 -3.88 1.70
CA CYS A 106 -8.57 -3.91 2.84
C CYS A 106 -9.09 -3.02 3.97
N GLY A 107 -9.33 -3.63 5.13
CA GLY A 107 -9.29 -2.93 6.41
C GLY A 107 -7.86 -2.81 6.92
N LEU A 108 -7.71 -2.49 8.21
CA LEU A 108 -6.39 -2.35 8.84
C LEU A 108 -5.67 -3.71 8.94
N GLU A 109 -6.40 -4.73 9.40
CA GLU A 109 -5.85 -6.07 9.69
C GLU A 109 -6.45 -7.18 8.83
N LYS A 110 -7.65 -6.96 8.30
CA LYS A 110 -8.44 -7.97 7.58
C LYS A 110 -8.66 -7.56 6.13
N ILE A 111 -8.82 -8.55 5.26
CA ILE A 111 -9.15 -8.34 3.85
C ILE A 111 -10.42 -9.10 3.52
N TRP A 112 -11.38 -8.40 2.94
CA TRP A 112 -12.61 -8.98 2.43
C TRP A 112 -12.48 -9.19 0.93
N VAL A 113 -12.86 -10.37 0.42
CA VAL A 113 -12.68 -10.73 -0.97
C VAL A 113 -14.01 -11.11 -1.58
N TYR A 114 -14.43 -10.34 -2.58
CA TYR A 114 -15.44 -10.76 -3.54
C TYR A 114 -14.75 -11.43 -4.73
N GLN A 115 -15.17 -12.66 -5.02
CA GLN A 115 -14.72 -13.40 -6.19
C GLN A 115 -15.95 -13.90 -6.96
N PRO A 116 -16.13 -13.48 -8.22
CA PRO A 116 -17.16 -14.05 -9.08
C PRO A 116 -16.75 -15.47 -9.47
N ASP A 117 -17.72 -16.38 -9.38
CA ASP A 117 -17.58 -17.82 -9.60
C ASP A 117 -16.54 -18.45 -8.66
N LEU A 118 -17.03 -19.19 -7.65
CA LEU A 118 -16.22 -19.97 -6.72
C LEU A 118 -15.59 -21.18 -7.45
N LEU A 119 -14.67 -20.92 -8.38
CA LEU A 119 -13.63 -21.88 -8.69
C LEU A 119 -12.44 -21.54 -7.80
N SER A 120 -12.07 -22.51 -6.99
CA SER A 120 -11.02 -22.53 -5.96
C SER A 120 -9.63 -22.30 -6.56
N GLY A 121 -9.37 -21.09 -7.06
CA GLY A 121 -8.05 -20.65 -7.50
C GLY A 121 -7.27 -20.05 -6.34
N LYS A 122 -6.05 -20.57 -6.09
CA LYS A 122 -5.10 -20.01 -5.11
C LYS A 122 -4.89 -18.52 -5.35
N ALA A 123 -5.40 -17.68 -4.45
CA ALA A 123 -5.15 -16.24 -4.47
C ALA A 123 -3.71 -15.96 -3.99
N ALA A 124 -2.97 -15.13 -4.73
CA ALA A 124 -1.58 -14.72 -4.45
C ALA A 124 -1.31 -14.45 -2.96
N ALA A 125 -0.12 -14.73 -2.46
CA ALA A 125 0.19 -14.69 -1.02
C ALA A 125 -0.07 -13.30 -0.39
N ILE A 126 -1.13 -13.17 0.39
CA ILE A 126 -1.37 -12.01 1.26
C ILE A 126 -1.46 -12.55 2.70
N LYS A 127 -0.63 -12.02 3.60
CA LYS A 127 -0.47 -12.50 4.99
C LYS A 127 -1.63 -12.13 5.95
N ALA A 128 -2.62 -11.37 5.50
CA ALA A 128 -3.77 -10.97 6.32
C ALA A 128 -4.93 -11.97 6.21
N PRO A 129 -5.71 -12.21 7.30
CA PRO A 129 -6.89 -13.08 7.27
C PRO A 129 -7.89 -12.62 6.19
N ARG A 130 -8.28 -13.56 5.33
CA ARG A 130 -9.21 -13.35 4.22
C ARG A 130 -10.61 -13.78 4.61
N LEU A 131 -11.56 -12.86 4.47
CA LEU A 131 -12.98 -13.11 4.68
C LEU A 131 -13.71 -13.04 3.34
N THR A 132 -14.60 -13.98 3.08
CA THR A 132 -15.38 -13.98 1.84
C THR A 132 -16.50 -12.94 1.92
N LEU A 133 -16.63 -12.14 0.87
CA LEU A 133 -17.70 -11.17 0.70
C LEU A 133 -18.61 -11.62 -0.43
N HIS A 134 -19.86 -11.95 -0.10
CA HIS A 134 -20.81 -12.59 -1.03
C HIS A 134 -21.75 -11.60 -1.71
N SER A 135 -22.07 -10.49 -1.03
CA SER A 135 -23.10 -9.56 -1.51
C SER A 135 -22.82 -8.11 -1.12
N GLU A 136 -23.46 -7.20 -1.86
CA GLU A 136 -23.44 -5.77 -1.53
C GLU A 136 -24.12 -5.50 -0.18
N ALA A 137 -25.18 -6.25 0.15
CA ALA A 137 -25.86 -6.14 1.44
C ALA A 137 -24.91 -6.47 2.60
N GLN A 138 -24.10 -7.52 2.48
CA GLN A 138 -23.08 -7.86 3.49
C GLN A 138 -22.06 -6.73 3.65
N LEU A 139 -21.62 -6.10 2.55
CA LEU A 139 -20.71 -4.95 2.60
C LEU A 139 -21.35 -3.75 3.31
N LYS A 140 -22.62 -3.45 3.02
CA LYS A 140 -23.39 -2.38 3.72
C LYS A 140 -23.45 -2.64 5.22
N THR A 141 -23.81 -3.85 5.62
CA THR A 141 -23.85 -4.23 7.04
C THR A 141 -22.50 -4.06 7.72
N LEU A 142 -21.39 -4.44 7.07
CA LEU A 142 -20.06 -4.21 7.64
C LEU A 142 -19.76 -2.72 7.85
N ILE A 143 -20.12 -1.88 6.87
CA ILE A 143 -19.96 -0.42 6.96
C ILE A 143 -20.81 0.16 8.12
N GLU A 144 -22.06 -0.27 8.23
CA GLU A 144 -23.01 0.15 9.28
C GLU A 144 -22.55 -0.28 10.68
N GLN A 145 -21.90 -1.45 10.79
CA GLN A 145 -21.24 -1.92 12.00
C GLN A 145 -19.95 -1.14 12.35
N GLY A 146 -19.60 -0.12 11.57
CA GLY A 146 -18.46 0.76 11.84
C GLY A 146 -17.13 0.28 11.25
N ASN A 147 -17.11 -0.81 10.46
CA ASN A 147 -15.88 -1.24 9.78
C ASN A 147 -15.41 -0.15 8.81
N LYS A 148 -14.12 0.17 8.89
CA LYS A 148 -13.46 1.12 7.99
C LYS A 148 -12.56 0.38 7.02
N PHE A 149 -12.62 0.81 5.76
CA PHE A 149 -11.84 0.26 4.67
C PHE A 149 -10.98 1.37 4.08
N TYR A 150 -9.75 1.05 3.74
CA TYR A 150 -8.73 2.06 3.42
C TYR A 150 -8.21 1.92 1.99
N LYS A 151 -8.40 0.74 1.38
CA LYS A 151 -7.97 0.43 0.03
C LYS A 151 -8.87 -0.65 -0.56
N PHE A 152 -9.08 -0.63 -1.87
CA PHE A 152 -9.54 -1.81 -2.59
C PHE A 152 -8.66 -2.12 -3.79
N THR A 153 -8.76 -3.35 -4.31
CA THR A 153 -8.07 -3.75 -5.55
C THR A 153 -9.00 -4.50 -6.48
N PHE A 154 -8.90 -4.22 -7.78
CA PHE A 154 -9.43 -5.06 -8.85
C PHE A 154 -8.32 -5.91 -9.45
N ASN A 155 -8.56 -7.21 -9.49
CA ASN A 155 -7.58 -8.18 -9.95
C ASN A 155 -8.18 -9.04 -11.07
N LEU A 156 -7.40 -9.26 -12.13
CA LEU A 156 -7.78 -10.22 -13.16
C LEU A 156 -7.88 -11.63 -12.57
N ILE A 157 -8.95 -12.32 -12.96
CA ILE A 157 -9.19 -13.74 -12.71
C ILE A 157 -9.75 -14.37 -13.99
N HIS A 158 -9.51 -15.67 -14.17
CA HIS A 158 -10.05 -16.46 -15.28
C HIS A 158 -9.85 -15.83 -16.67
N PHE A 159 -8.75 -15.10 -16.89
CA PHE A 159 -8.46 -14.39 -18.15
C PHE A 159 -9.57 -13.43 -18.62
N ASN A 160 -10.43 -12.94 -17.71
CA ASN A 160 -11.48 -11.96 -18.02
C ASN A 160 -10.91 -10.53 -18.28
N PHE A 161 -10.13 -10.40 -19.36
CA PHE A 161 -9.45 -9.15 -19.73
C PHE A 161 -10.43 -8.02 -20.05
N THR A 162 -11.56 -8.35 -20.68
CA THR A 162 -12.61 -7.39 -20.99
C THR A 162 -13.24 -6.86 -19.71
N GLY A 163 -13.58 -7.75 -18.77
CA GLY A 163 -14.15 -7.37 -17.48
C GLY A 163 -13.24 -6.44 -16.68
N ILE A 164 -11.94 -6.78 -16.55
CA ILE A 164 -11.01 -5.91 -15.82
C ILE A 164 -10.84 -4.54 -16.48
N ARG A 165 -10.78 -4.47 -17.82
CA ARG A 165 -10.70 -3.19 -18.53
C ARG A 165 -11.94 -2.33 -18.30
N GLN A 166 -13.12 -2.92 -18.36
CA GLN A 166 -14.38 -2.20 -18.15
C GLN A 166 -14.56 -1.75 -16.70
N ALA A 167 -14.24 -2.62 -15.73
CA ALA A 167 -14.30 -2.29 -14.32
C ALA A 167 -13.37 -1.12 -13.97
N VAL A 168 -12.12 -1.15 -14.44
CA VAL A 168 -11.14 -0.08 -14.21
C VAL A 168 -11.55 1.21 -14.93
N LYS A 169 -12.02 1.14 -16.19
CA LYS A 169 -12.49 2.31 -16.92
C LYS A 169 -13.63 3.03 -16.18
N ALA A 170 -14.61 2.28 -15.70
CA ALA A 170 -15.73 2.82 -14.94
C ALA A 170 -15.29 3.34 -13.57
N ALA A 171 -14.44 2.60 -12.86
CA ALA A 171 -13.94 2.99 -11.55
C ALA A 171 -13.06 4.25 -11.62
N GLY A 172 -12.29 4.44 -12.70
CA GLY A 172 -11.48 5.64 -12.91
C GLY A 172 -12.27 6.94 -13.02
N GLN A 173 -13.61 6.89 -13.10
CA GLN A 173 -14.49 8.06 -13.02
C GLN A 173 -14.88 8.41 -11.57
N LEU A 174 -14.56 7.55 -10.61
CA LEU A 174 -14.82 7.81 -9.20
C LEU A 174 -13.80 8.80 -8.65
N PRO A 175 -14.19 9.66 -7.69
CA PRO A 175 -13.27 10.60 -7.04
C PRO A 175 -12.39 9.86 -6.03
N LEU A 176 -11.47 9.05 -6.53
CA LEU A 176 -10.53 8.22 -5.78
C LEU A 176 -9.13 8.38 -6.39
N HIS A 177 -8.11 8.01 -5.62
CA HIS A 177 -6.77 7.88 -6.17
C HIS A 177 -6.56 6.45 -6.68
N PHE A 178 -6.19 6.29 -7.95
CA PHE A 178 -5.97 4.98 -8.58
C PHE A 178 -4.50 4.77 -8.94
N VAL A 179 -4.00 3.57 -8.69
CA VAL A 179 -2.65 3.12 -9.05
C VAL A 179 -2.74 1.76 -9.72
N ARG A 180 -1.90 1.53 -10.73
CA ARG A 180 -1.73 0.21 -11.34
C ARG A 180 -0.43 -0.41 -10.83
N SER A 181 -0.52 -1.31 -9.85
CA SER A 181 0.66 -1.97 -9.26
C SER A 181 1.10 -3.24 -9.98
N GLY A 182 0.41 -3.64 -11.05
CA GLY A 182 0.81 -4.75 -11.91
C GLY A 182 0.02 -4.81 -13.21
N ARG A 183 0.38 -5.72 -14.10
CA ARG A 183 -0.23 -5.80 -15.45
C ARG A 183 -1.76 -5.86 -15.40
N TYR A 184 -2.35 -6.51 -14.39
CA TYR A 184 -3.79 -6.55 -14.17
C TYR A 184 -4.18 -6.44 -12.69
N PHE A 185 -3.46 -5.60 -11.97
CA PHE A 185 -3.69 -5.31 -10.57
C PHE A 185 -3.85 -3.81 -10.42
N TYR A 186 -5.04 -3.39 -10.01
CA TYR A 186 -5.41 -1.99 -9.90
C TYR A 186 -5.86 -1.73 -8.48
N GLU A 187 -5.31 -0.69 -7.88
CA GLU A 187 -5.55 -0.33 -6.49
C GLU A 187 -6.21 1.04 -6.43
N ALA A 188 -7.07 1.22 -5.43
CA ALA A 188 -7.71 2.49 -5.17
C ALA A 188 -7.70 2.83 -3.69
N THR A 189 -7.38 4.08 -3.39
CA THR A 189 -7.41 4.71 -2.07
C THR A 189 -8.31 5.94 -2.12
N ALA A 190 -8.59 6.53 -0.95
CA ALA A 190 -9.36 7.78 -0.89
C ALA A 190 -8.67 8.90 -1.71
N PRO A 191 -9.43 9.91 -2.19
CA PRO A 191 -8.85 11.01 -2.98
C PRO A 191 -7.74 11.72 -2.20
N GLY A 192 -6.63 12.04 -2.89
CA GLY A 192 -5.44 12.64 -2.29
C GLY A 192 -4.58 11.69 -1.44
N VAL A 193 -4.96 10.41 -1.30
CA VAL A 193 -4.21 9.44 -0.49
C VAL A 193 -3.26 8.64 -1.37
N HIS A 194 -1.98 8.95 -1.27
CA HIS A 194 -0.89 8.21 -1.94
C HIS A 194 0.42 8.31 -1.15
N LYS A 195 1.39 7.46 -1.49
CA LYS A 195 2.67 7.33 -0.77
C LYS A 195 3.43 8.66 -0.63
N SER A 196 3.52 9.44 -1.70
CA SER A 196 4.18 10.76 -1.66
C SER A 196 3.45 11.78 -0.77
N ALA A 197 2.10 11.78 -0.75
CA ALA A 197 1.35 12.65 0.16
C ALA A 197 1.57 12.23 1.63
N ALA A 198 1.68 10.94 1.90
CA ALA A 198 2.02 10.44 3.23
C ALA A 198 3.42 10.88 3.68
N LEU A 199 4.42 10.82 2.79
CA LEU A 199 5.77 11.33 3.10
C LEU A 199 5.77 12.84 3.38
N ALA A 200 5.03 13.62 2.59
CA ALA A 200 4.88 15.06 2.82
C ALA A 200 4.22 15.36 4.18
N LEU A 201 3.21 14.57 4.56
CA LEU A 201 2.56 14.68 5.88
C LEU A 201 3.55 14.37 7.01
N ILE A 202 4.34 13.30 6.89
CA ILE A 202 5.37 12.94 7.89
C ILE A 202 6.39 14.07 8.03
N ALA A 203 6.84 14.63 6.91
CA ALA A 203 7.78 15.73 6.88
C ALA A 203 7.28 16.94 7.66
N ALA A 204 6.04 17.35 7.37
CA ALA A 204 5.42 18.49 8.02
C ALA A 204 5.21 18.22 9.52
N HIS A 205 4.77 17.01 9.88
CA HIS A 205 4.51 16.63 11.27
C HIS A 205 5.77 16.62 12.13
N ALA A 206 6.88 16.09 11.59
CA ALA A 206 8.13 15.94 12.32
C ALA A 206 9.13 17.09 12.07
N ASN A 207 8.72 18.12 11.32
CA ASN A 207 9.57 19.24 10.89
C ASN A 207 10.88 18.77 10.21
N LEU A 208 10.75 17.81 9.30
CA LEU A 208 11.87 17.14 8.61
C LEU A 208 11.98 17.60 7.15
N GLU A 209 13.22 17.76 6.69
CA GLU A 209 13.50 17.79 5.25
C GLU A 209 13.44 16.36 4.70
N VAL A 210 12.53 16.13 3.75
CA VAL A 210 12.36 14.83 3.08
C VAL A 210 13.41 14.63 2.01
N CYS A 211 14.09 13.48 2.06
CA CYS A 211 14.58 12.84 0.85
C CYS A 211 13.80 11.55 0.61
N GLN A 212 13.20 11.44 -0.58
CA GLN A 212 12.70 10.17 -1.05
C GLN A 212 13.86 9.42 -1.71
N MET A 213 14.10 8.18 -1.30
CA MET A 213 15.13 7.33 -1.89
C MET A 213 14.50 6.11 -2.53
N VAL A 214 14.89 5.86 -3.77
CA VAL A 214 14.58 4.60 -4.46
C VAL A 214 15.77 3.69 -4.23
N LEU A 215 15.66 2.79 -3.25
CA LEU A 215 16.64 1.74 -3.04
C LEU A 215 16.33 0.61 -3.99
N LYS A 216 17.10 0.44 -5.07
CA LYS A 216 16.97 -0.69 -5.97
C LYS A 216 18.14 -1.64 -5.74
N ASP A 217 17.87 -2.93 -5.56
CA ASP A 217 18.91 -3.97 -5.57
C ASP A 217 19.52 -4.01 -6.98
N SER A 218 20.47 -3.12 -7.26
CA SER A 218 21.48 -3.28 -8.30
C SER A 218 22.76 -3.78 -7.65
N PHE A 219 23.62 -4.48 -8.39
CA PHE A 219 24.91 -5.03 -7.96
C PHE A 219 25.92 -4.01 -7.38
N TYR A 220 25.50 -2.77 -7.13
CA TYR A 220 26.30 -1.67 -6.60
C TYR A 220 25.80 -1.26 -5.21
N PRO A 221 26.72 -0.91 -4.28
CA PRO A 221 26.38 -0.43 -2.95
C PRO A 221 25.50 0.83 -2.99
N LEU A 222 24.82 1.14 -1.89
CA LEU A 222 24.00 2.35 -1.78
C LEU A 222 24.78 3.59 -2.19
N GLU A 223 24.39 4.19 -3.31
CA GLU A 223 24.75 5.57 -3.62
C GLU A 223 23.74 6.49 -2.93
N ILE A 224 24.11 6.96 -1.74
CA ILE A 224 23.47 8.12 -1.10
C ILE A 224 23.94 9.35 -1.88
N SER A 225 23.36 9.59 -3.06
CA SER A 225 23.53 10.86 -3.74
C SER A 225 22.65 11.90 -3.06
N SER A 226 23.24 13.02 -2.67
CA SER A 226 22.57 14.18 -2.11
C SER A 226 21.64 14.79 -3.17
N CYS A 227 20.44 14.25 -3.32
CA CYS A 227 19.41 14.87 -4.14
C CYS A 227 18.85 16.10 -3.41
N GLY A 228 19.44 17.25 -3.67
CA GLY A 228 18.75 18.52 -3.51
C GLY A 228 17.52 18.51 -4.42
N ARG A 229 16.32 18.50 -3.81
CA ARG A 229 15.01 18.64 -4.47
C ARG A 229 14.83 17.77 -5.73
N SER A 230 14.71 16.46 -5.57
CA SER A 230 14.30 15.60 -6.71
C SER A 230 13.16 14.67 -6.31
N PHE A 231 11.97 15.03 -6.79
CA PHE A 231 10.83 14.15 -6.97
C PHE A 231 11.24 12.99 -7.90
N LEU A 232 11.04 11.75 -7.49
CA LEU A 232 11.17 10.59 -8.38
C LEU A 232 9.89 9.78 -8.36
N LEU A 233 9.42 9.53 -9.59
CA LEU A 233 8.11 9.04 -9.98
C LEU A 233 7.79 7.66 -9.38
N PHE A 234 6.66 7.58 -8.70
CA PHE A 234 5.90 6.34 -8.63
C PHE A 234 5.31 6.12 -10.03
N TYR A 235 5.60 4.99 -10.67
CA TYR A 235 4.82 4.52 -11.82
C TYR A 235 3.39 4.18 -11.40
#